data_AF-A0A4C1Y4T1-F1
#
_entry.id   AF-A0A4C1Y4T1-F1
#
_cell.length_a   1.000
_cell.length_b   1.000
_cell.length_c   1.000
_cell.angle_alpha   90.00
_cell.angle_beta   90.00
_cell.angle_gamma   90.00
#
_symmetry.space_group_name_H-M   'P 1'
#
loop_
_entity.id
_entity.type
_entity.pdbx_description
1 polymer ?
#
loop_
_entity_poly.entity_id
_entity_poly.type
_entity_poly.pdbx_seq_one_letter_code
_entity_poly.pdbx_strand_id
1 'polypeptide(L)'
;MTPEVQNAMLGVFQKLIASKTNDHEGFYLIQSMLYKFGESVMQPYVKQIMTLLFQRLSSSKTTKYVKGLVAFLGFYAAHFGADNLIDLIDSIQANMFLLYTERVLIPDIQKVSGTLERKAAAVGCVRLLTDSRHFREGALAQHWPRLLQALIALFELPTDESTLPDDHFIEVEDAPGYQAAYAQLTCAKGSTQDPLQSIEDPRRHLVECLGAFSRANPGVLPNRIAALDEQHRDVLQRYLNAYSVQIC
;
A
#
# COMPACT_ATOMS: atom_id res chain seq x y z
N MET A 1 4.00 -7.49 -26.19
CA MET A 1 4.68 -6.18 -26.20
C MET A 1 6.18 -6.43 -26.25
N THR A 2 6.94 -5.69 -27.06
CA THR A 2 8.38 -5.91 -27.19
C THR A 2 9.15 -5.37 -25.97
N PRO A 3 10.34 -5.92 -25.65
CA PRO A 3 11.18 -5.43 -24.53
C PRO A 3 11.54 -3.95 -24.62
N GLU A 4 11.65 -3.41 -25.84
CA GLU A 4 11.94 -1.99 -26.09
C GLU A 4 10.84 -1.07 -25.53
N VAL A 5 9.57 -1.44 -25.74
CA VAL A 5 8.43 -0.67 -25.24
C VAL A 5 8.36 -0.73 -23.71
N GLN A 6 8.76 -1.85 -23.10
CA GLN A 6 8.83 -1.98 -21.63
C GLN A 6 9.87 -1.03 -21.06
N ASN A 7 11.08 -1.01 -21.62
CA ASN A 7 12.16 -0.12 -21.20
C ASN A 7 11.78 1.35 -21.38
N ALA A 8 11.13 1.69 -22.50
CA ALA A 8 10.64 3.04 -22.73
C ALA A 8 9.61 3.47 -21.66
N MET A 9 8.66 2.58 -21.31
CA MET A 9 7.69 2.87 -20.26
C MET A 9 8.32 3.01 -18.87
N LEU A 10 9.39 2.27 -18.57
CA LEU A 10 10.14 2.48 -17.32
C LEU A 10 10.85 3.83 -17.29
N GLY A 11 11.38 4.29 -18.43
CA GLY A 11 11.91 5.64 -18.57
C GLY A 11 10.83 6.72 -18.35
N VAL A 12 9.61 6.48 -18.83
CA VAL A 12 8.46 7.37 -18.56
C VAL A 12 8.09 7.33 -17.08
N PHE A 13 7.98 6.16 -16.48
CA PHE A 13 7.73 5.98 -15.05
C PHE A 13 8.78 6.74 -14.20
N GLN A 14 10.07 6.60 -14.52
CA GLN A 14 11.13 7.29 -13.79
C GLN A 14 10.97 8.82 -13.84
N LYS A 15 10.54 9.39 -14.97
CA LYS A 15 10.26 10.82 -15.10
C LYS A 15 9.02 11.25 -14.31
N LEU A 16 7.92 10.50 -14.44
CA LEU A 16 6.67 10.80 -13.72
C LEU A 16 6.87 10.71 -12.21
N ILE A 17 7.54 9.65 -11.76
CA ILE A 17 7.86 9.45 -10.36
C ILE A 17 9.01 10.34 -9.89
N ALA A 18 9.71 11.12 -10.72
CA ALA A 18 10.63 12.14 -10.21
C ALA A 18 9.92 13.48 -9.94
N SER A 19 8.81 13.73 -10.65
CA SER A 19 8.03 14.97 -10.57
C SER A 19 7.05 14.95 -9.40
N LYS A 20 7.06 15.99 -8.56
CA LYS A 20 6.04 16.15 -7.50
C LYS A 20 4.64 16.34 -8.08
N THR A 21 4.52 16.95 -9.25
CA THR A 21 3.23 17.19 -9.91
C THR A 21 2.63 15.89 -10.47
N ASN A 22 3.44 15.07 -11.14
CA ASN A 22 2.97 13.96 -11.98
C ASN A 22 3.10 12.56 -11.35
N ASP A 23 3.39 12.49 -10.06
CA ASP A 23 3.65 11.23 -9.36
C ASP A 23 2.49 10.23 -9.33
N HIS A 24 1.27 10.73 -9.22
CA HIS A 24 0.03 9.95 -9.31
C HIS A 24 -0.08 9.19 -10.64
N GLU A 25 0.32 9.82 -11.76
CA GLU A 25 0.39 9.15 -13.07
C GLU A 25 1.48 8.07 -13.08
N GLY A 26 2.59 8.29 -12.37
CA GLY A 26 3.64 7.29 -12.19
C GLY A 26 3.14 6.03 -11.49
N PHE A 27 2.41 6.18 -10.38
CA PHE A 27 1.77 5.07 -9.67
C PHE A 27 0.71 4.38 -10.55
N TYR A 28 -0.16 5.14 -11.20
CA TYR A 28 -1.20 4.60 -12.07
C TYR A 28 -0.62 3.78 -13.23
N LEU A 29 0.44 4.30 -13.88
CA LEU A 29 1.15 3.61 -14.95
C LEU A 29 1.69 2.27 -14.46
N ILE A 30 2.44 2.25 -13.35
CA ILE A 30 3.12 1.03 -12.92
C ILE A 30 2.15 -0.03 -12.37
N GLN A 31 1.09 0.40 -11.70
CA GLN A 31 0.00 -0.48 -11.28
C GLN A 31 -0.70 -1.10 -12.50
N SER A 32 -0.97 -0.31 -13.54
CA SER A 32 -1.56 -0.79 -14.79
C SER A 32 -0.64 -1.79 -15.50
N MET A 33 0.66 -1.52 -15.54
CA MET A 33 1.65 -2.43 -16.12
C MET A 33 1.69 -3.77 -15.38
N LEU A 34 1.75 -3.75 -14.05
CA LEU A 34 1.73 -4.96 -13.22
C LEU A 34 0.44 -5.76 -13.41
N TYR A 35 -0.70 -5.09 -13.43
CA TYR A 35 -1.99 -5.74 -13.58
C TYR A 35 -2.21 -6.33 -14.98
N LYS A 36 -1.78 -5.64 -16.04
CA LYS A 36 -2.04 -6.06 -17.44
C LYS A 36 -0.99 -7.00 -18.02
N PHE A 37 0.28 -6.85 -17.67
CA PHE A 37 1.35 -7.69 -18.21
C PHE A 37 1.67 -8.91 -17.34
N GLY A 38 1.22 -8.90 -16.08
CA GLY A 38 1.44 -9.98 -15.14
C GLY A 38 2.89 -10.07 -14.65
N GLU A 39 3.11 -10.99 -13.71
CA GLU A 39 4.38 -11.13 -13.00
C GLU A 39 5.53 -11.55 -13.93
N SER A 40 5.32 -12.52 -14.82
CA SER A 40 6.38 -13.06 -15.67
C SER A 40 7.08 -12.01 -16.54
N VAL A 41 6.34 -10.99 -16.98
CA VAL A 41 6.86 -9.92 -17.83
C VAL A 41 7.49 -8.81 -16.99
N MET A 42 6.92 -8.51 -15.83
CA MET A 42 7.35 -7.39 -15.00
C MET A 42 8.49 -7.73 -14.05
N GLN A 43 8.69 -9.00 -13.70
CA GLN A 43 9.70 -9.51 -12.77
C GLN A 43 11.10 -8.86 -12.93
N PRO A 44 11.69 -8.75 -14.15
CA PRO A 44 13.02 -8.14 -14.33
C PRO A 44 13.11 -6.67 -13.88
N TYR A 45 11.98 -5.97 -13.83
CA TYR A 45 11.90 -4.53 -13.65
C TYR A 45 11.41 -4.12 -12.25
N VAL A 46 10.71 -5.01 -11.57
CA VAL A 46 10.06 -4.76 -10.27
C VAL A 46 11.06 -4.30 -9.21
N LYS A 47 12.26 -4.90 -9.13
CA LYS A 47 13.31 -4.45 -8.19
C LYS A 47 13.75 -3.01 -8.46
N GLN A 48 13.93 -2.64 -9.74
CA GLN A 48 14.31 -1.28 -10.11
C GLN A 48 13.19 -0.28 -9.81
N ILE A 49 11.93 -0.64 -10.07
CA ILE A 49 10.76 0.16 -9.73
C ILE A 49 10.72 0.44 -8.23
N MET A 50 10.82 -0.60 -7.39
CA MET A 50 10.85 -0.45 -5.94
C MET A 50 12.03 0.42 -5.49
N THR A 51 13.21 0.22 -6.08
CA THR A 51 14.39 1.05 -5.79
C THR A 51 14.11 2.53 -6.04
N LEU A 52 13.55 2.88 -7.20
CA LEU A 52 13.22 4.27 -7.54
C LEU A 52 12.16 4.86 -6.60
N LEU A 53 11.15 4.07 -6.23
CA LEU A 53 10.11 4.51 -5.30
C LEU A 53 10.69 4.87 -3.92
N PHE A 54 11.57 4.03 -3.39
CA PHE A 54 12.16 4.29 -2.08
C PHE A 54 13.27 5.33 -2.10
N GLN A 55 13.99 5.48 -3.22
CA GLN A 55 14.91 6.61 -3.42
C GLN A 55 14.14 7.92 -3.35
N ARG A 56 13.00 8.02 -4.06
CA ARG A 56 12.15 9.21 -3.96
C ARG A 56 11.59 9.45 -2.57
N LEU A 57 11.13 8.39 -1.90
CA LEU A 57 10.67 8.49 -0.51
C LEU A 57 11.73 9.13 0.40
N SER A 58 13.01 8.83 0.14
CA SER A 58 14.13 9.34 0.92
C SER A 58 14.54 10.77 0.50
N SER A 59 14.50 11.09 -0.79
CA SER A 59 15.02 12.37 -1.31
C SER A 59 14.00 13.50 -1.28
N SER A 60 12.72 13.21 -1.54
CA SER A 60 11.71 14.23 -1.84
C SER A 60 10.29 13.73 -1.56
N LYS A 61 10.07 13.21 -0.35
CA LYS A 61 8.73 12.80 0.09
C LYS A 61 7.75 13.97 0.14
N THR A 62 6.52 13.68 -0.24
CA THR A 62 5.36 14.56 -0.05
C THR A 62 4.19 13.75 0.51
N THR A 63 3.19 14.36 1.14
CA THR A 63 2.01 13.62 1.61
C THR A 63 1.32 12.90 0.47
N LYS A 64 1.17 13.55 -0.69
CA LYS A 64 0.59 12.92 -1.88
C LYS A 64 1.38 11.67 -2.30
N TYR A 65 2.70 11.76 -2.32
CA TYR A 65 3.57 10.64 -2.66
C TYR A 65 3.44 9.48 -1.66
N VAL A 66 3.41 9.79 -0.36
CA VAL A 66 3.25 8.78 0.71
C VAL A 66 1.92 8.05 0.58
N LYS A 67 0.82 8.77 0.35
CA LYS A 67 -0.50 8.16 0.11
C LYS A 67 -0.45 7.17 -1.06
N GLY A 68 0.14 7.60 -2.18
CA GLY A 68 0.31 6.76 -3.37
C GLY A 68 1.18 5.53 -3.12
N LEU A 69 2.30 5.70 -2.40
CA LEU A 69 3.21 4.60 -2.06
C LEU A 69 2.53 3.56 -1.18
N VAL A 70 1.83 3.96 -0.12
CA VAL A 70 1.11 3.03 0.77
C VAL A 70 0.04 2.26 0.00
N ALA A 71 -0.75 2.93 -0.83
CA ALA A 71 -1.75 2.28 -1.67
C ALA A 71 -1.12 1.29 -2.66
N PHE A 72 -0.03 1.68 -3.31
CA PHE A 72 0.69 0.86 -4.29
C PHE A 72 1.30 -0.40 -3.66
N LEU A 73 1.98 -0.27 -2.51
CA LEU A 73 2.54 -1.42 -1.82
C LEU A 73 1.45 -2.32 -1.24
N GLY A 74 0.32 -1.74 -0.82
CA GLY A 74 -0.86 -2.50 -0.42
C GLY A 74 -1.45 -3.32 -1.57
N PHE A 75 -1.60 -2.72 -2.75
CA PHE A 75 -1.96 -3.41 -3.99
C PHE A 75 -0.97 -4.53 -4.31
N TYR A 76 0.34 -4.26 -4.24
CA TYR A 76 1.36 -5.26 -4.54
C TYR A 76 1.28 -6.46 -3.58
N ALA A 77 1.16 -6.20 -2.27
CA ALA A 77 0.99 -7.26 -1.27
C ALA A 77 -0.28 -8.10 -1.51
N ALA A 78 -1.38 -7.44 -1.91
CA ALA A 78 -2.65 -8.10 -2.19
C ALA A 78 -2.60 -9.04 -3.40
N HIS A 79 -1.84 -8.68 -4.45
CA HIS A 79 -1.79 -9.43 -5.71
C HIS A 79 -0.61 -10.39 -5.84
N PHE A 80 0.56 -10.01 -5.35
CA PHE A 80 1.82 -10.76 -5.52
C PHE A 80 2.33 -11.40 -4.22
N GLY A 81 1.65 -11.13 -3.11
CA GLY A 81 1.93 -11.73 -1.81
C GLY A 81 2.77 -10.85 -0.88
N ALA A 82 2.47 -10.93 0.41
CA ALA A 82 3.11 -10.15 1.45
C ALA A 82 4.61 -10.47 1.64
N ASP A 83 4.97 -11.76 1.68
CA ASP A 83 6.38 -12.15 1.86
C ASP A 83 7.23 -11.81 0.64
N ASN A 84 6.69 -11.97 -0.57
CA ASN A 84 7.38 -11.55 -1.80
C ASN A 84 7.68 -10.04 -1.76
N LEU A 85 6.71 -9.21 -1.36
CA LEU A 85 6.92 -7.78 -1.20
C LEU A 85 8.06 -7.45 -0.20
N ILE A 86 8.03 -8.08 0.97
CA ILE A 86 9.02 -7.83 2.03
C ILE A 86 10.41 -8.26 1.57
N ASP A 87 10.53 -9.49 1.05
CA ASP A 87 11.80 -10.04 0.56
C ASP A 87 12.38 -9.21 -0.59
N LEU A 88 11.52 -8.73 -1.50
CA LEU A 88 11.91 -7.88 -2.60
C LEU A 88 12.49 -6.54 -2.12
N ILE A 89 11.81 -5.87 -1.19
CA ILE A 89 12.25 -4.58 -0.64
C ILE A 89 13.55 -4.78 0.15
N ASP A 90 13.63 -5.81 0.99
CA ASP A 90 14.82 -6.08 1.79
C ASP A 90 16.02 -6.55 0.92
N SER A 91 15.77 -7.06 -0.30
CA SER A 91 16.83 -7.34 -1.28
C SER A 91 17.50 -6.08 -1.85
N ILE A 92 16.89 -4.90 -1.69
CA ILE A 92 17.47 -3.61 -2.06
C ILE A 92 18.40 -3.15 -0.94
N GLN A 93 17.91 -3.19 0.30
CA GLN A 93 18.68 -2.90 1.50
C GLN A 93 18.06 -3.65 2.69
N ALA A 94 18.89 -4.27 3.54
CA ALA A 94 18.39 -5.02 4.70
C ALA A 94 17.58 -4.13 5.66
N ASN A 95 16.49 -4.68 6.21
CA ASN A 95 15.57 -4.02 7.14
C ASN A 95 14.86 -2.78 6.58
N MET A 96 14.82 -2.64 5.26
CA MET A 96 14.21 -1.50 4.60
C MET A 96 12.68 -1.55 4.72
N PHE A 97 12.08 -2.74 4.67
CA PHE A 97 10.65 -2.90 4.91
C PHE A 97 10.27 -2.64 6.37
N LEU A 98 11.14 -3.02 7.31
CA LEU A 98 10.96 -2.70 8.73
C LEU A 98 10.93 -1.19 8.94
N LEU A 99 11.91 -0.47 8.39
CA LEU A 99 11.97 0.99 8.49
C LEU A 99 10.75 1.66 7.84
N TYR A 100 10.32 1.16 6.68
CA TYR A 100 9.08 1.61 6.02
C TYR A 100 7.86 1.42 6.92
N THR A 101 7.74 0.26 7.55
CA THR A 101 6.61 -0.08 8.41
C THR A 101 6.52 0.88 9.59
N GLU A 102 7.66 1.15 10.23
CA GLU A 102 7.75 2.04 11.39
C GLU A 102 7.56 3.52 11.06
N ARG A 103 8.14 3.98 9.96
CA ARG A 103 8.30 5.42 9.67
C ARG A 103 7.27 5.97 8.70
N VAL A 104 6.58 5.09 7.95
CA VAL A 104 5.66 5.51 6.89
C VAL A 104 4.34 4.75 6.99
N LEU A 105 4.34 3.41 6.94
CA LEU A 105 3.09 2.66 6.88
C LEU A 105 2.20 2.92 8.10
N ILE A 106 2.68 2.62 9.31
CA ILE A 106 1.90 2.81 10.53
C ILE A 106 1.49 4.28 10.76
N PRO A 107 2.40 5.27 10.68
CA PRO A 107 2.03 6.66 10.97
C PRO A 107 1.19 7.33 9.87
N ASP A 108 1.34 6.95 8.60
CA ASP A 108 0.72 7.68 7.48
C ASP A 108 -0.41 6.92 6.77
N ILE A 109 -0.71 5.66 7.13
CA ILE A 109 -1.81 4.91 6.51
C ILE A 109 -3.16 5.64 6.62
N GLN A 110 -3.41 6.35 7.72
CA GLN A 110 -4.65 7.10 7.91
C GLN A 110 -4.83 8.26 6.93
N LYS A 111 -3.72 8.76 6.37
CA LYS A 111 -3.72 9.83 5.36
C LYS A 111 -4.15 9.32 4.00
N VAL A 112 -4.10 8.01 3.74
CA VAL A 112 -4.49 7.42 2.45
C VAL A 112 -5.94 7.80 2.15
N SER A 113 -6.16 8.40 0.98
CA SER A 113 -7.44 8.92 0.54
C SER A 113 -7.83 8.32 -0.79
N GLY A 114 -9.14 8.22 -1.07
CA GLY A 114 -9.66 7.56 -2.26
C GLY A 114 -10.13 6.14 -1.96
N THR A 115 -11.24 5.75 -2.57
CA THR A 115 -11.91 4.48 -2.26
C THR A 115 -11.04 3.27 -2.64
N LEU A 116 -10.40 3.31 -3.81
CA LEU A 116 -9.56 2.23 -4.30
C LEU A 116 -8.24 2.16 -3.55
N GLU A 117 -7.63 3.31 -3.28
CA GLU A 117 -6.35 3.44 -2.59
C GLU A 117 -6.45 2.97 -1.14
N ARG A 118 -7.51 3.40 -0.43
CA ARG A 118 -7.77 2.93 0.94
C ARG A 118 -8.06 1.44 0.97
N LYS A 119 -8.81 0.92 0.00
CA LYS A 119 -9.08 -0.51 -0.12
C LYS A 119 -7.79 -1.31 -0.39
N ALA A 120 -6.93 -0.85 -1.30
CA ALA A 120 -5.66 -1.49 -1.59
C ALA A 120 -4.72 -1.50 -0.38
N ALA A 121 -4.59 -0.37 0.32
CA ALA A 121 -3.84 -0.27 1.56
C ALA A 121 -4.39 -1.24 2.63
N ALA A 122 -5.72 -1.25 2.83
CA ALA A 122 -6.37 -2.12 3.80
C ALA A 122 -6.13 -3.60 3.52
N VAL A 123 -6.43 -4.06 2.30
CA VAL A 123 -6.27 -5.46 1.90
C VAL A 123 -4.80 -5.88 1.97
N GLY A 124 -3.88 -5.02 1.54
CA GLY A 124 -2.45 -5.27 1.68
C GLY A 124 -2.01 -5.43 3.14
N CYS A 125 -2.50 -4.57 4.04
CA CYS A 125 -2.25 -4.71 5.48
C CYS A 125 -2.84 -5.99 6.07
N VAL A 126 -4.04 -6.42 5.63
CA VAL A 126 -4.59 -7.73 6.02
C VAL A 126 -3.62 -8.84 5.64
N ARG A 127 -3.15 -8.87 4.38
CA ARG A 127 -2.18 -9.87 3.90
C ARG A 127 -0.86 -9.84 4.67
N LEU A 128 -0.34 -8.65 4.98
CA LEU A 128 0.86 -8.50 5.81
C LEU A 128 0.65 -9.10 7.21
N LEU A 129 -0.53 -8.88 7.81
CA LEU A 129 -0.84 -9.37 9.16
C LEU A 129 -1.12 -10.88 9.23
N THR A 130 -1.73 -11.48 8.19
CA THR A 130 -2.22 -12.87 8.23
C THR A 130 -1.32 -13.85 7.49
N ASP A 131 -0.74 -13.45 6.37
CA ASP A 131 -0.09 -14.39 5.46
C ASP A 131 1.44 -14.34 5.61
N SER A 132 1.99 -13.20 6.04
CA SER A 132 3.44 -13.02 6.10
C SER A 132 4.11 -13.80 7.23
N ARG A 133 5.16 -14.55 6.89
CA ARG A 133 6.06 -15.18 7.87
C ARG A 133 6.84 -14.16 8.67
N HIS A 134 7.22 -13.03 8.07
CA HIS A 134 8.03 -11.99 8.72
C HIS A 134 7.25 -11.25 9.82
N PHE A 135 5.95 -11.04 9.59
CA PHE A 135 5.05 -10.55 10.63
C PHE A 135 4.66 -11.63 11.64
N ARG A 136 4.88 -12.91 11.35
CA ARG A 136 4.69 -14.02 12.30
C ARG A 136 5.90 -14.17 13.22
N GLU A 137 7.08 -14.17 12.65
CA GLU A 137 8.35 -14.47 13.29
C GLU A 137 9.40 -13.46 12.79
N GLY A 138 10.09 -12.78 13.71
CA GLY A 138 11.15 -11.83 13.39
C GLY A 138 10.88 -10.41 13.86
N ALA A 139 11.65 -9.45 13.33
CA ALA A 139 11.62 -8.06 13.77
C ALA A 139 10.29 -7.35 13.47
N LEU A 140 9.55 -7.78 12.44
CA LEU A 140 8.24 -7.21 12.09
C LEU A 140 7.12 -7.69 13.02
N ALA A 141 7.30 -8.82 13.72
CA ALA A 141 6.28 -9.37 14.62
C ALA A 141 5.90 -8.42 15.76
N GLN A 142 6.85 -7.63 16.28
CA GLN A 142 6.58 -6.62 17.32
C GLN A 142 5.67 -5.48 16.84
N HIS A 143 5.63 -5.22 15.54
CA HIS A 143 4.80 -4.17 14.94
C HIS A 143 3.40 -4.66 14.57
N TRP A 144 3.13 -5.96 14.66
CA TRP A 144 1.84 -6.54 14.32
C TRP A 144 0.66 -5.86 15.06
N PRO A 145 0.71 -5.65 16.40
CA PRO A 145 -0.40 -5.00 17.10
C PRO A 145 -0.60 -3.55 16.67
N ARG A 146 0.49 -2.82 16.40
CA ARG A 146 0.42 -1.42 15.96
C ARG A 146 -0.15 -1.30 14.55
N LEU A 147 0.24 -2.20 13.64
CA LEU A 147 -0.29 -2.23 12.28
C LEU A 147 -1.77 -2.62 12.27
N LEU A 148 -2.22 -3.56 13.10
CA LEU A 148 -3.65 -3.89 13.23
C LEU A 148 -4.45 -2.69 13.78
N GLN A 149 -3.93 -1.97 14.76
CA GLN A 149 -4.60 -0.77 15.28
C GLN A 149 -4.71 0.33 14.21
N ALA A 150 -3.65 0.56 13.44
CA ALA A 150 -3.66 1.49 12.32
C ALA A 150 -4.66 1.07 11.22
N LEU A 151 -4.79 -0.24 10.96
CA LEU A 151 -5.79 -0.77 10.05
C LEU A 151 -7.23 -0.59 10.57
N ILE A 152 -7.47 -0.81 11.86
CA ILE A 152 -8.80 -0.55 12.46
C ILE A 152 -9.13 0.94 12.39
N ALA A 153 -8.16 1.82 12.68
CA ALA A 153 -8.31 3.27 12.51
C ALA A 153 -8.65 3.65 11.06
N LEU A 154 -8.04 2.99 10.08
CA LEU A 154 -8.36 3.18 8.66
C LEU A 154 -9.82 2.83 8.33
N PHE A 155 -10.44 1.90 9.06
CA PHE A 155 -11.84 1.56 8.86
C PHE A 155 -12.80 2.49 9.58
N GLU A 156 -12.47 2.92 10.80
CA GLU A 156 -13.41 3.60 11.69
C GLU A 156 -13.27 5.13 11.70
N LEU A 157 -12.07 5.64 11.43
CA LEU A 157 -11.79 7.07 11.50
C LEU A 157 -11.81 7.70 10.09
N PRO A 158 -12.20 8.98 9.98
CA PRO A 158 -12.08 9.72 8.73
C PRO A 158 -10.61 9.86 8.31
N THR A 159 -10.39 10.11 7.03
CA THR A 159 -9.05 10.36 6.47
C THR A 159 -8.34 11.48 7.24
N ASP A 160 -7.06 11.27 7.55
CA ASP A 160 -6.20 12.33 8.09
C ASP A 160 -5.79 13.29 6.96
N GLU A 161 -6.20 14.55 7.09
CA GLU A 161 -5.93 15.61 6.12
C GLU A 161 -4.62 16.37 6.40
N SER A 162 -3.87 15.99 7.45
CA SER A 162 -2.60 16.62 7.76
C SER A 162 -1.55 16.41 6.66
N THR A 163 -0.79 17.46 6.38
CA THR A 163 0.27 17.48 5.36
C THR A 163 1.65 17.41 6.00
N LEU A 164 2.65 16.93 5.25
CA LEU A 164 4.03 16.95 5.72
C LEU A 164 4.54 18.41 5.70
N PRO A 165 5.42 18.81 6.64
CA PRO A 165 5.94 20.17 6.69
C PRO A 165 6.59 20.63 5.38
N ASP A 166 7.23 19.70 4.67
CA ASP A 166 7.95 19.94 3.41
C ASP A 166 7.05 19.94 2.16
N ASP A 167 5.74 19.74 2.30
CA ASP A 167 4.78 19.76 1.17
C ASP A 167 4.63 21.15 0.55
N HIS A 168 5.07 22.21 1.23
CA HIS A 168 4.91 23.60 0.79
C HIS A 168 5.96 24.08 -0.24
N PHE A 169 6.80 23.19 -0.77
CA PHE A 169 7.66 23.55 -1.90
C PHE A 169 6.85 23.63 -3.19
N ILE A 170 6.48 24.85 -3.58
CA ILE A 170 6.07 25.18 -4.93
C ILE A 170 7.29 24.91 -5.83
N GLU A 171 7.19 23.90 -6.70
CA GLU A 171 8.08 23.83 -7.86
C GLU A 171 7.79 25.09 -8.67
N VAL A 172 8.69 26.07 -8.61
CA VAL A 172 8.67 27.20 -9.55
C VAL A 172 8.90 26.54 -10.90
N GLU A 173 7.83 26.40 -11.68
CA GLU A 173 7.94 25.97 -13.08
C GLU A 173 8.93 26.90 -13.76
N ASP A 174 10.10 26.35 -14.11
CA ASP A 174 11.07 27.08 -14.89
C ASP A 174 10.48 27.34 -16.29
N ALA A 175 10.37 28.63 -16.58
CA ALA A 175 10.02 29.29 -17.83
C ALA A 175 8.52 29.55 -18.12
N PRO A 176 8.13 30.82 -18.38
CA PRO A 176 6.82 31.17 -18.93
C PRO A 176 6.76 30.72 -20.40
N GLY A 177 6.40 29.46 -20.61
CA GLY A 177 6.15 28.85 -21.91
C GLY A 177 4.68 28.46 -22.07
N TYR A 178 4.24 28.28 -23.32
CA TYR A 178 2.88 27.87 -23.66
C TYR A 178 2.50 26.56 -22.96
N GLN A 179 1.65 26.62 -21.95
CA GLN A 179 1.12 25.44 -21.26
C GLN A 179 -0.01 24.83 -22.08
N ALA A 180 0.18 23.60 -22.54
CA ALA A 180 -0.89 22.83 -23.16
C ALA A 180 -1.93 22.46 -22.09
N ALA A 181 -3.13 23.04 -22.16
CA ALA A 181 -4.22 22.68 -21.28
C ALA A 181 -4.72 21.26 -21.60
N TYR A 182 -4.58 20.33 -20.66
CA TYR A 182 -5.19 19.01 -20.78
C TYR A 182 -6.71 19.13 -20.62
N ALA A 183 -7.46 18.77 -21.66
CA ALA A 183 -8.92 18.72 -21.64
C ALA A 183 -9.39 17.25 -21.60
N GLN A 184 -9.82 16.78 -20.43
CA GLN A 184 -10.33 15.42 -20.29
C GLN A 184 -11.73 15.29 -20.93
N LEU A 185 -11.91 14.32 -21.81
CA LEU A 185 -13.22 14.03 -22.41
C LEU A 185 -14.15 13.36 -21.38
N THR A 186 -15.12 14.11 -20.86
CA THR A 186 -16.06 13.64 -19.81
C THR A 186 -16.87 12.40 -20.23
N CYS A 187 -17.18 12.27 -21.53
CA CYS A 187 -17.99 11.17 -22.06
C CYS A 187 -17.19 9.91 -22.46
N ALA A 188 -15.85 9.96 -22.40
CA ALA A 188 -14.97 8.85 -22.79
C ALA A 188 -14.07 8.38 -21.64
N LYS A 189 -14.45 8.66 -20.38
CA LYS A 189 -13.73 8.12 -19.22
C LYS A 189 -13.86 6.60 -19.23
N GLY A 190 -12.75 5.91 -19.44
CA GLY A 190 -12.69 4.46 -19.24
C GLY A 190 -13.05 4.13 -17.79
N SER A 191 -13.76 3.02 -17.58
CA SER A 191 -14.02 2.54 -16.23
C SER A 191 -12.70 2.17 -15.56
N THR A 192 -12.33 2.85 -14.47
CA THR A 192 -11.23 2.40 -13.61
C THR A 192 -11.59 1.01 -13.11
N GLN A 193 -10.92 -0.02 -13.63
CA GLN A 193 -11.15 -1.40 -13.19
C GLN A 193 -10.56 -1.55 -11.80
N ASP A 194 -11.40 -1.81 -10.80
CA ASP A 194 -10.95 -2.13 -9.45
C ASP A 194 -10.24 -3.50 -9.47
N PRO A 195 -8.91 -3.54 -9.28
CA PRO A 195 -8.19 -4.81 -9.32
C PRO A 195 -8.55 -5.72 -8.14
N LEU A 196 -9.17 -5.18 -7.08
CA LEU A 196 -9.60 -5.87 -5.87
C LEU A 196 -11.13 -6.03 -5.80
N GLN A 197 -11.83 -6.02 -6.93
CA GLN A 197 -13.29 -6.06 -6.98
C GLN A 197 -13.90 -7.27 -6.24
N SER A 198 -13.18 -8.38 -6.12
CA SER A 198 -13.62 -9.58 -5.38
C SER A 198 -13.82 -9.35 -3.88
N ILE A 199 -13.22 -8.30 -3.31
CA ILE A 199 -13.32 -7.96 -1.89
C ILE A 199 -14.29 -6.80 -1.74
N GLU A 200 -15.56 -7.08 -1.45
CA GLU A 200 -16.56 -6.01 -1.28
C GLU A 200 -16.36 -5.26 0.04
N ASP A 201 -16.16 -5.99 1.14
CA ASP A 201 -16.02 -5.44 2.48
C ASP A 201 -14.65 -5.78 3.09
N PRO A 202 -13.73 -4.79 3.20
CA PRO A 202 -12.41 -4.98 3.81
C PRO A 202 -12.46 -5.43 5.28
N ARG A 203 -13.51 -5.09 6.02
CA ARG A 203 -13.67 -5.47 7.44
C ARG A 203 -13.99 -6.96 7.55
N ARG A 204 -14.90 -7.44 6.71
CA ARG A 204 -15.20 -8.86 6.56
C ARG A 204 -13.96 -9.64 6.14
N HIS A 205 -13.23 -9.13 5.14
CA HIS A 205 -11.98 -9.76 4.69
C HIS A 205 -10.95 -9.89 5.81
N LEU A 206 -10.77 -8.83 6.62
CA LEU A 206 -9.88 -8.86 7.79
C LEU A 206 -10.25 -10.01 8.74
N VAL A 207 -11.50 -10.11 9.18
CA VAL A 207 -11.88 -11.12 10.17
C VAL A 207 -11.82 -12.54 9.61
N GLU A 208 -12.20 -12.76 8.36
CA GLU A 208 -12.11 -14.07 7.72
C GLU A 208 -10.66 -14.54 7.60
N CYS A 209 -9.75 -13.64 7.20
CA CYS A 209 -8.32 -13.92 7.14
C CYS A 209 -7.72 -14.14 8.54
N LEU A 210 -8.12 -13.37 9.56
CA LEU A 210 -7.69 -13.59 10.95
C LEU A 210 -8.17 -14.94 11.50
N GLY A 211 -9.41 -15.34 11.19
CA GLY A 211 -9.94 -16.65 11.58
C GLY A 211 -9.18 -17.80 10.90
N ALA A 212 -8.85 -17.65 9.61
CA ALA A 212 -8.00 -18.61 8.91
C ALA A 212 -6.58 -18.66 9.51
N PHE A 213 -6.01 -17.51 9.84
CA PHE A 213 -4.70 -17.39 10.48
C PHE A 213 -4.64 -18.05 11.85
N SER A 214 -5.66 -17.85 12.70
CA SER A 214 -5.76 -18.52 14.01
C SER A 214 -5.85 -20.04 13.89
N ARG A 215 -6.64 -20.55 12.93
CA ARG A 215 -6.71 -22.00 12.66
C ARG A 215 -5.38 -22.57 12.18
N ALA A 216 -4.67 -21.84 11.33
CA ALA A 216 -3.38 -22.27 10.79
C ALA A 216 -2.24 -22.16 11.81
N ASN A 217 -2.32 -21.23 12.77
CA ASN A 217 -1.27 -20.96 13.77
C ASN A 217 -1.87 -20.78 15.17
N PRO A 218 -2.33 -21.88 15.82
CA PRO A 218 -2.91 -21.80 17.15
C PRO A 218 -1.94 -21.17 18.17
N GLY A 219 -2.45 -20.27 19.02
CA GLY A 219 -1.70 -19.66 20.13
C GLY A 219 -0.86 -18.42 19.79
N VAL A 220 -0.65 -18.09 18.50
CA VAL A 220 0.07 -16.86 18.11
C VAL A 220 -0.83 -15.63 18.26
N LEU A 221 -2.07 -15.74 17.78
CA LEU A 221 -2.99 -14.61 17.69
C LEU A 221 -3.51 -14.09 19.04
N PRO A 222 -3.82 -14.93 20.06
CA PRO A 222 -4.31 -14.46 21.35
C PRO A 222 -3.36 -13.49 22.06
N ASN A 223 -2.06 -13.80 22.10
CA ASN A 223 -1.05 -12.92 22.71
C ASN A 223 -0.93 -11.59 21.98
N ARG A 224 -1.06 -11.61 20.66
CA ARG A 224 -1.03 -10.39 19.85
C ARG A 224 -2.25 -9.53 20.08
N ILE A 225 -3.43 -10.13 20.14
CA ILE A 225 -4.69 -9.44 20.44
C ILE A 225 -4.64 -8.83 21.84
N ALA A 226 -4.10 -9.54 22.82
CA ALA A 226 -3.92 -9.03 24.17
C ALA A 226 -3.01 -7.79 24.25
N ALA A 227 -2.08 -7.63 23.31
CA ALA A 227 -1.20 -6.46 23.21
C ALA A 227 -1.84 -5.23 22.52
N LEU A 228 -3.11 -5.32 22.07
CA LEU A 228 -3.85 -4.17 21.56
C LEU A 228 -4.44 -3.34 22.71
N ASP A 229 -4.60 -2.05 22.46
CA ASP A 229 -5.34 -1.16 23.36
C ASP A 229 -6.80 -1.62 23.48
N GLU A 230 -7.44 -1.34 24.63
CA GLU A 230 -8.79 -1.81 24.96
C GLU A 230 -9.84 -1.42 23.90
N GLN A 231 -9.81 -0.16 23.45
CA GLN A 231 -10.72 0.33 22.41
C GLN A 231 -10.63 -0.48 21.10
N HIS A 232 -9.40 -0.83 20.67
CA HIS A 232 -9.21 -1.58 19.44
C HIS A 232 -9.58 -3.05 19.60
N ARG A 233 -9.37 -3.64 20.78
CA ARG A 233 -9.85 -5.00 21.11
C ARG A 233 -11.37 -5.07 21.03
N ASP A 234 -12.08 -4.08 21.58
CA ASP A 234 -13.54 -4.04 21.54
C ASP A 234 -14.08 -3.94 20.11
N VAL A 235 -13.49 -3.07 19.28
CA VAL A 235 -13.87 -2.93 17.87
C VAL A 235 -13.63 -4.23 17.11
N LEU A 236 -12.48 -4.88 17.33
CA LEU A 236 -12.18 -6.17 16.71
C LEU A 236 -13.18 -7.24 17.14
N GLN A 237 -13.54 -7.32 18.43
CA GLN A 237 -14.55 -8.26 18.92
C GLN A 237 -15.92 -8.00 18.28
N ARG A 238 -16.33 -6.75 18.08
CA ARG A 238 -17.56 -6.42 17.37
C ARG A 238 -17.54 -6.95 15.94
N TYR A 239 -16.43 -6.81 15.22
CA TYR A 239 -16.31 -7.37 13.87
C TYR A 239 -16.40 -8.90 13.88
N LEU A 240 -15.66 -9.56 14.78
CA LEU A 240 -15.70 -11.02 14.89
C LEU A 240 -17.11 -11.55 15.14
N ASN A 241 -17.85 -10.89 16.04
CA ASN A 241 -19.24 -11.21 16.33
C ASN A 241 -20.17 -10.93 15.14
N ALA A 242 -20.01 -9.78 14.48
CA ALA A 242 -20.85 -9.38 13.35
C ALA A 242 -20.76 -10.37 12.17
N TYR A 243 -19.57 -10.91 11.89
CA TYR A 243 -19.36 -11.88 10.81
C TYR A 243 -19.28 -13.34 11.31
N SER A 244 -19.58 -13.60 12.57
CA SER A 244 -19.59 -14.95 13.18
C SER A 244 -18.28 -15.73 13.02
N VAL A 245 -17.14 -15.04 13.14
CA VAL A 245 -15.80 -15.66 13.06
C VAL A 245 -15.25 -15.88 14.46
N GLN A 246 -14.87 -17.12 14.76
CA GLN A 246 -14.20 -17.47 16.00
C GLN A 246 -12.68 -17.52 15.80
N ILE A 247 -11.96 -16.91 16.74
CA ILE A 247 -10.51 -16.95 16.85
C ILE A 247 -10.18 -17.74 18.12
N CYS A 248 -9.40 -18.80 17.97
CA CYS A 248 -8.85 -19.61 19.08
C CYS A 248 -7.43 -19.15 19.43
#